data_AF-T0YGW5-F1
#
_entry.id   AF-T0YGW5-F1
#
_cell.length_a   1.000
_cell.length_b   1.000
_cell.length_c   1.000
_cell.angle_alpha   90.00
_cell.angle_beta   90.00
_cell.angle_gamma   90.00
#
_symmetry.space_group_name_H-M   'P 1'
#
loop_
_entity.id
_entity.type
_entity.pdbx_description
1 polymer ?
#
loop_
_entity_poly.entity_id
_entity_poly.type
_entity_poly.pdbx_seq_one_letter_code
_entity_poly.pdbx_strand_id
1 'polypeptide(L)' 'MTKRARAYGIAPDSLPSGTLNAITDVPGVRVGQKTVFAGEDTRTGVTVVWPHGGNRSCRRRHWYTKA' A
#
# COMPACT_ATOMS: atom_id res chain seq x y z
N MET A 1 -19.37 -0.09 -1.60
CA MET A 1 -18.14 -0.19 -2.42
C MET A 1 -18.40 0.47 -3.76
N THR A 2 -17.71 1.56 -4.05
CA THR A 2 -17.80 2.23 -5.36
C THR A 2 -17.09 1.39 -6.43
N LYS A 3 -17.69 1.29 -7.61
CA LYS A 3 -17.12 0.53 -8.74
C LYS A 3 -15.82 1.17 -9.25
N ARG A 4 -14.88 0.34 -9.74
CA ARG A 4 -13.62 0.77 -10.37
C ARG A 4 -13.86 1.29 -11.79
N ALA A 5 -12.94 2.10 -12.33
CA ALA A 5 -13.04 2.67 -13.69
C ALA A 5 -13.30 1.61 -14.78
N ARG A 6 -12.59 0.48 -14.75
CA ARG A 6 -12.78 -0.62 -15.72
C ARG A 6 -14.19 -1.22 -15.70
N ALA A 7 -14.91 -1.16 -14.58
CA ALA A 7 -16.30 -1.61 -14.49
C ALA A 7 -17.29 -0.67 -15.23
N TYR A 8 -16.83 0.52 -15.61
CA TYR A 8 -17.55 1.47 -16.46
C TYR A 8 -17.01 1.50 -17.91
N GLY A 9 -16.17 0.53 -18.28
CA GLY A 9 -15.56 0.48 -19.63
C GLY A 9 -14.37 1.43 -19.82
N ILE A 10 -13.91 2.11 -18.77
CA ILE A 10 -12.77 3.04 -18.85
C ILE A 10 -11.50 2.28 -18.47
N ALA A 11 -10.67 1.98 -19.46
CA ALA A 11 -9.42 1.26 -19.30
C ALA A 11 -8.25 2.07 -19.91
N PRO A 12 -7.20 2.38 -19.14
CA PRO A 12 -5.95 2.82 -19.73
C PRO A 12 -5.27 1.61 -20.38
N ASP A 13 -5.08 1.69 -21.69
CA ASP A 13 -4.39 0.70 -22.53
C ASP A 13 -5.01 -0.71 -22.60
N SER A 14 -4.46 -1.54 -23.49
CA SER A 14 -4.92 -2.85 -23.92
C SER A 14 -4.43 -4.02 -23.05
N LEU A 15 -3.45 -3.80 -22.17
CA LEU A 15 -2.93 -4.87 -21.31
C LEU A 15 -3.96 -5.31 -20.25
N PRO A 16 -4.07 -6.62 -19.97
CA PRO A 16 -4.94 -7.13 -18.92
C PRO A 16 -4.43 -6.72 -17.53
N SER A 17 -5.34 -6.45 -16.60
CA SER A 17 -4.99 -6.20 -15.20
C SER A 17 -4.70 -7.51 -14.45
N GLY A 18 -4.00 -7.41 -13.33
CA GLY A 18 -3.97 -8.49 -12.34
C GLY A 18 -5.36 -8.79 -11.75
N THR A 19 -5.45 -9.87 -10.99
CA THR A 19 -6.71 -10.41 -10.45
C THR A 19 -7.46 -9.40 -9.59
N LEU A 20 -6.77 -8.66 -8.73
CA LEU A 20 -7.38 -7.63 -7.87
C LEU A 20 -7.39 -6.26 -8.54
N ASN A 21 -6.68 -6.10 -9.66
CA ASN A 21 -6.42 -4.81 -10.32
C ASN A 21 -5.86 -3.81 -9.29
N ALA A 22 -4.88 -4.27 -8.51
CA ALA A 22 -4.28 -3.54 -7.39
C ALA A 22 -2.79 -3.86 -7.25
N ILE A 23 -2.01 -2.95 -6.64
CA ILE A 23 -0.57 -3.15 -6.43
C ILE A 23 -0.22 -4.40 -5.58
N THR A 24 -1.17 -4.87 -4.76
CA THR A 24 -1.05 -6.09 -3.96
C THR A 24 -1.12 -7.37 -4.79
N ASP A 25 -1.41 -7.29 -6.09
CA ASP A 25 -1.27 -8.42 -7.01
C ASP A 25 0.21 -8.87 -7.12
N VAL A 26 1.17 -8.01 -6.77
CA VAL A 26 2.59 -8.37 -6.66
C VAL A 26 2.83 -9.11 -5.34
N PRO A 27 3.33 -10.37 -5.35
CA PRO A 27 3.56 -11.13 -4.14
C PRO A 27 4.46 -10.41 -3.14
N GLY A 28 4.03 -10.37 -1.88
CA GLY A 28 4.78 -9.74 -0.78
C GLY A 28 4.53 -8.24 -0.59
N VAL A 29 3.91 -7.56 -1.56
CA VAL A 29 3.49 -6.16 -1.41
C VAL A 29 2.22 -6.10 -0.56
N ARG A 30 2.19 -5.16 0.40
CA ARG A 30 1.02 -4.88 1.24
C ARG A 30 0.74 -3.39 1.26
N VAL A 31 -0.52 -3.00 1.46
CA VAL A 31 -0.94 -1.61 1.59
C VAL A 31 -1.77 -1.47 2.86
N GLY A 32 -1.51 -0.43 3.64
CA GLY A 32 -2.27 -0.06 4.82
C GLY A 32 -2.68 1.40 4.76
N GLN A 33 -3.86 1.73 5.30
CA GLN A 33 -4.38 3.09 5.33
C GLN A 33 -4.92 3.41 6.71
N LYS A 34 -4.71 4.64 7.15
CA LYS A 34 -5.43 5.25 8.26
C LYS A 34 -5.98 6.59 7.82
N THR A 35 -7.30 6.70 7.82
CA THR A 35 -8.00 7.97 7.61
C THR A 35 -8.42 8.54 8.95
N VAL A 36 -8.29 9.85 9.10
CA VAL A 36 -8.66 10.62 10.28
C VAL A 36 -9.75 11.59 9.86
N PHE A 37 -10.93 11.41 10.44
CA PHE A 37 -12.05 12.32 10.36
C PHE A 37 -12.30 12.91 11.75
N ALA A 38 -12.09 14.21 11.91
CA ALA A 38 -12.24 14.89 13.19
C ALA A 38 -12.86 16.29 13.02
N GLY A 39 -13.85 16.60 13.86
CA GLY A 39 -14.64 17.82 13.73
C GLY A 39 -15.30 17.93 12.35
N GLU A 40 -15.54 19.16 11.91
CA GLU A 40 -16.13 19.41 10.60
C GLU A 40 -15.08 19.36 9.47
N ASP A 41 -13.87 19.88 9.75
CA ASP A 41 -12.90 20.20 8.69
C ASP A 41 -11.73 19.23 8.53
N THR A 42 -11.44 18.36 9.52
CA THR A 42 -10.26 17.49 9.42
C THR A 42 -10.59 16.23 8.64
N ARG A 43 -10.15 16.16 7.37
CA ARG A 43 -10.30 15.02 6.47
C ARG A 43 -8.95 14.55 5.93
N THR A 44 -8.08 14.06 6.81
CA THR A 44 -6.69 13.67 6.47
C THR A 44 -6.44 12.18 6.65
N GLY A 45 -5.23 11.73 6.39
CA GLY A 45 -4.82 10.35 6.62
C GLY A 45 -3.43 10.04 6.14
N VAL A 46 -3.04 8.79 6.32
CA VAL A 46 -1.77 8.24 5.84
C VAL A 46 -2.06 6.93 5.13
N THR A 47 -1.39 6.72 3.99
CA THR A 47 -1.36 5.44 3.29
C THR A 47 0.09 4.97 3.22
N VAL A 48 0.34 3.75 3.66
CA VAL A 48 1.66 3.13 3.67
C VAL A 48 1.67 1.97 2.67
N VAL A 49 2.71 1.95 1.85
CA VAL A 49 3.02 0.81 0.99
C VAL A 49 4.20 0.06 1.60
N TRP A 50 4.01 -1.23 1.84
CA TRP A 50 5.02 -2.14 2.35
C TRP A 50 5.52 -3.03 1.21
N PRO A 51 6.78 -2.88 0.76
CA PRO A 51 7.21 -3.39 -0.54
C PRO A 51 7.47 -4.91 -0.58
N HIS A 52 7.68 -5.57 0.56
CA HIS A 52 8.04 -7.00 0.60
C HIS A 52 7.66 -7.67 1.93
N GLY A 53 7.52 -8.99 2.00
CA GLY A 53 7.12 -9.68 3.24
C GLY A 53 8.10 -9.59 4.44
N GLY A 54 9.34 -9.16 4.23
CA GLY A 54 10.38 -9.08 5.28
C GLY A 54 10.43 -7.77 6.08
N ASN A 55 11.26 -7.73 7.12
CA ASN A 55 11.61 -6.52 7.87
C ASN A 55 12.51 -5.60 7.02
N ARG A 56 12.24 -4.28 7.02
CA ARG A 56 13.08 -3.27 6.35
C ARG A 56 14.55 -3.34 6.78
N SER A 57 14.84 -3.74 8.02
CA SER A 57 16.22 -3.86 8.51
C SER A 57 16.85 -5.21 8.15
N CYS A 58 17.29 -5.32 6.89
CA CYS A 58 18.33 -6.27 6.55
C CYS A 58 19.66 -5.80 7.20
N ARG A 59 20.03 -6.51 8.29
CA ARG A 59 21.28 -6.51 9.08
C ARG A 59 21.24 -5.76 10.43
N ARG A 60 21.11 -6.53 11.53
CA ARG A 60 21.68 -6.13 12.84
C ARG A 60 23.19 -6.01 12.65
N ARG A 61 23.73 -4.80 12.52
CA ARG A 61 25.13 -4.59 12.87
C ARG A 61 25.19 -4.50 14.39
N HIS A 62 25.89 -5.45 14.98
CA HIS A 62 26.40 -5.48 16.33
C HIS A 62 27.19 -4.19 16.63
N TRP A 63 26.50 -3.11 16.99
CA TRP A 63 27.09 -1.90 17.55
C TRP A 63 26.19 -1.43 18.68
N TYR A 64 26.41 -2.03 19.85
CA TYR A 64 26.42 -1.41 21.19
C TYR A 64 26.44 -2.53 22.24
N THR A 65 27.59 -3.18 22.35
CA THR A 65 28.06 -3.78 23.60
C THR A 65 29.56 -3.59 23.66
N LYS A 66 30.01 -2.59 24.42
CA LYS A 66 31.09 -2.67 25.43
C LYS A 66 31.64 -1.27 25.77
N ALA A 67 31.76 -1.07 27.10
CA ALA A 67 32.44 -0.02 27.86
C ALA A 67 31.79 1.37 27.81
#